data_AF-I0S5R3-F1
#
_entry.id   AF-I0S5R3-F1
#
_cell.length_a   1.000
_cell.length_b   1.000
_cell.length_c   1.000
_cell.angle_alpha   90.00
_cell.angle_beta   90.00
_cell.angle_gamma   90.00
#
_symmetry.space_group_name_H-M   'P 1'
#
loop_
_entity.id
_entity.type
_entity.pdbx_description
1 polymer ?
#
loop_
_entity_poly.entity_id
_entity_poly.type
_entity_poly.pdbx_seq_one_letter_code
_entity_poly.pdbx_strand_id
1 'polypeptide(L)'
;MGTLAPDVLAHLNDPSAIEDHLERIHTTIDSDPRLAVATARSLMESTAKIVLTSRGETYTATESLTKLVSRAQTSLGMSPKGLGGEQPEVRQLLQSLQGIAVPISTLRNDTNVHHGAEVVPQWVRPRHARLVVGAAQLWCQTVLETLSDPTAPWRVVDAAAQR
;
A
#
# COMPACT_ATOMS: atom_id res chain seq x y z
N MET A 1 3.19 -7.28 15.67
CA MET A 1 2.57 -7.31 14.32
C MET A 1 3.60 -6.73 13.37
N GLY A 2 3.80 -7.33 12.19
CA GLY A 2 4.96 -7.07 11.34
C GLY A 2 5.15 -5.58 11.03
N THR A 3 6.30 -5.03 11.42
CA THR A 3 6.77 -3.74 10.93
C THR A 3 7.17 -3.91 9.47
N LEU A 4 7.07 -2.86 8.64
CA LEU A 4 7.80 -2.86 7.36
C LEU A 4 9.28 -3.09 7.67
N ALA A 5 9.96 -3.85 6.82
CA ALA A 5 11.36 -4.18 7.09
C ALA A 5 12.18 -2.86 7.12
N PRO A 6 13.02 -2.64 8.16
CA PRO A 6 13.68 -1.35 8.37
C PRO A 6 14.59 -0.92 7.20
N ASP A 7 15.17 -1.89 6.52
CA ASP A 7 16.02 -1.73 5.34
C ASP A 7 15.25 -1.13 4.15
N VAL A 8 13.96 -1.43 4.00
CA VAL A 8 13.13 -0.93 2.91
C VAL A 8 12.88 0.58 3.03
N LEU A 9 12.71 1.10 4.25
CA LEU A 9 12.49 2.53 4.48
C LEU A 9 13.76 3.36 4.28
N ALA A 10 14.94 2.76 4.52
CA ALA A 10 16.23 3.44 4.36
C ALA A 10 16.54 3.86 2.91
N HIS A 11 15.85 3.27 1.93
CA HIS A 11 16.01 3.60 0.51
C HIS A 11 15.07 4.71 0.04
N LEU A 12 14.20 5.22 0.92
CA LEU A 12 13.30 6.33 0.62
C LEU A 12 13.97 7.67 0.94
N ASN A 13 13.70 8.69 0.12
CA ASN A 13 14.18 10.05 0.37
C ASN A 13 13.61 10.63 1.68
N ASP A 14 12.34 10.30 1.98
CA ASP A 14 11.64 10.71 3.20
C ASP A 14 10.62 9.62 3.60
N PRO A 15 10.92 8.80 4.62
CA PRO A 15 10.02 7.76 5.09
C PRO A 15 8.97 8.26 6.12
N SER A 16 9.00 9.55 6.51
CA SER A 16 8.24 10.07 7.66
C SER A 16 6.74 9.81 7.59
N ALA A 17 6.13 9.92 6.40
CA ALA A 17 4.71 9.64 6.22
C ALA A 17 4.37 8.17 6.50
N ILE A 18 5.24 7.24 6.11
CA ILE A 18 5.05 5.81 6.36
C ILE A 18 5.24 5.51 7.85
N GLU A 19 6.27 6.08 8.47
CA GLU A 19 6.56 5.92 9.90
C GLU A 19 5.42 6.45 10.78
N ASP A 20 4.87 7.64 10.49
CA ASP A 20 3.70 8.18 11.19
C ASP A 20 2.50 7.23 11.13
N HIS A 21 2.19 6.71 9.94
CA HIS A 21 1.07 5.77 9.80
C HIS A 21 1.31 4.46 10.56
N LEU A 22 2.53 3.92 10.53
CA LEU A 22 2.87 2.69 11.24
C LEU A 22 2.76 2.86 12.76
N GLU A 23 3.27 3.96 13.31
CA GLU A 23 3.18 4.27 14.73
C GLU A 23 1.71 4.47 15.18
N ARG A 24 0.94 5.20 14.39
CA ARG A 24 -0.49 5.40 14.65
C ARG A 24 -1.26 4.09 14.61
N ILE A 25 -0.97 3.22 13.64
CA ILE A 25 -1.55 1.88 13.59
C ILE A 25 -1.19 1.09 14.86
N HIS A 26 0.08 1.12 15.26
CA HIS A 26 0.56 0.37 16.42
C HIS A 26 -0.19 0.76 17.71
N THR A 27 -0.35 2.07 17.94
CA THR A 27 -1.02 2.60 19.13
C THR A 27 -2.54 2.43 19.11
N THR A 28 -3.16 2.30 17.92
CA THR A 28 -4.62 2.31 17.76
C THR A 28 -5.24 0.94 17.48
N ILE A 29 -4.48 -0.05 17.05
CA ILE A 29 -5.05 -1.32 16.55
C ILE A 29 -5.97 -2.06 17.53
N ASP A 30 -5.70 -1.91 18.83
CA ASP A 30 -6.52 -2.47 19.91
C ASP A 30 -7.47 -1.45 20.55
N SER A 31 -7.03 -0.20 20.69
CA SER A 31 -7.75 0.87 21.40
C SER A 31 -8.78 1.59 20.53
N ASP A 32 -8.48 1.81 19.24
CA ASP A 32 -9.37 2.35 18.22
C ASP A 32 -9.18 1.61 16.87
N PRO A 33 -9.80 0.42 16.73
CA PRO A 33 -9.69 -0.39 15.52
C PRO A 33 -10.21 0.32 14.25
N ARG A 34 -11.12 1.29 14.37
CA ARG A 34 -11.63 2.06 13.23
C ARG A 34 -10.57 3.01 12.71
N LEU A 35 -9.90 3.71 13.63
CA LEU A 35 -8.77 4.57 13.29
C LEU A 35 -7.63 3.76 12.67
N ALA A 36 -7.30 2.59 13.22
CA ALA A 36 -6.26 1.72 12.64
C ALA A 36 -6.58 1.31 11.19
N VAL A 37 -7.84 0.98 10.87
CA VAL A 37 -8.27 0.68 9.48
C VAL A 37 -8.17 1.91 8.58
N ALA A 38 -8.58 3.08 9.07
CA ALA A 38 -8.46 4.33 8.31
C ALA A 38 -6.97 4.68 8.04
N THR A 39 -6.10 4.48 9.03
CA THR A 39 -4.66 4.71 8.89
C THR A 39 -4.00 3.69 7.96
N ALA A 40 -4.43 2.43 7.95
CA ALA A 40 -3.96 1.42 6.99
C ALA A 40 -4.23 1.82 5.53
N ARG A 41 -5.39 2.44 5.28
CA ARG A 41 -5.69 3.03 3.97
C ARG A 41 -4.72 4.16 3.64
N SER A 42 -4.51 5.10 4.55
CA SER A 42 -3.60 6.23 4.35
C SER A 42 -2.16 5.76 4.12
N LEU A 43 -1.72 4.69 4.81
CA LEU A 43 -0.44 4.02 4.58
C LEU A 43 -0.30 3.55 3.13
N MET A 44 -1.30 2.83 2.60
CA MET A 44 -1.28 2.39 1.20
C MET A 44 -1.28 3.57 0.22
N GLU A 45 -2.04 4.61 0.51
CA GLU A 45 -2.13 5.80 -0.35
C GLU A 45 -0.80 6.57 -0.39
N SER A 46 -0.19 6.83 0.77
CA SER A 46 1.14 7.45 0.86
C SER A 46 2.20 6.59 0.16
N THR A 47 2.18 5.27 0.37
CA THR A 47 3.11 4.35 -0.28
C THR A 47 2.97 4.36 -1.80
N ALA A 48 1.74 4.31 -2.34
CA ALA A 48 1.50 4.40 -3.78
C ALA A 48 2.00 5.73 -4.35
N LYS A 49 1.77 6.85 -3.66
CA LYS A 49 2.24 8.18 -4.06
C LYS A 49 3.77 8.26 -4.07
N ILE A 50 4.43 7.72 -3.04
CA ILE A 50 5.90 7.63 -2.99
C ILE A 50 6.43 6.83 -4.18
N VAL A 51 5.88 5.65 -4.45
CA VAL A 51 6.27 4.83 -5.62
C VAL A 51 6.11 5.61 -6.92
N LEU A 52 4.94 6.24 -7.15
CA LEU A 52 4.70 7.01 -8.38
C LEU A 52 5.70 8.16 -8.52
N THR A 53 5.92 8.94 -7.46
CA THR A 53 6.90 10.04 -7.48
C THR A 53 8.31 9.53 -7.74
N SER A 54 8.75 8.43 -7.11
CA SER A 54 10.07 7.82 -7.34
C SER A 54 10.24 7.26 -8.76
N ARG A 55 9.14 6.93 -9.44
CA ARG A 55 9.12 6.49 -10.84
C ARG A 55 8.89 7.64 -11.82
N GLY A 56 8.88 8.89 -11.36
CA GLY A 56 8.67 10.08 -12.20
C GLY A 56 7.23 10.26 -12.70
N GLU A 57 6.27 9.55 -12.11
CA GLU A 57 4.85 9.65 -12.45
C GLU A 57 4.13 10.70 -11.59
N THR A 58 3.15 11.37 -12.20
CA THR A 58 2.28 12.34 -11.54
C THR A 58 0.95 11.69 -11.12
N TYR A 59 0.30 12.24 -10.10
CA TYR A 59 -1.03 11.82 -9.66
C TYR A 59 -1.87 13.04 -9.27
N THR A 60 -3.19 12.89 -9.21
CA THR A 60 -4.08 13.96 -8.76
C THR A 60 -4.48 13.77 -7.30
N ALA A 61 -4.81 14.87 -6.62
CA ALA A 61 -5.28 14.82 -5.23
C ALA A 61 -6.61 14.06 -5.05
N THR A 62 -7.39 13.93 -6.13
CA THR A 62 -8.70 13.27 -6.14
C THR A 62 -8.65 11.83 -6.65
N GLU A 63 -7.45 11.32 -6.97
CA GLU A 63 -7.30 9.97 -7.49
C GLU A 63 -7.66 8.92 -6.43
N SER A 64 -8.42 7.91 -6.81
CA SER A 64 -8.86 6.87 -5.88
C SER A 64 -7.69 5.96 -5.48
N LEU A 65 -7.75 5.42 -4.26
CA LEU A 65 -6.78 4.42 -3.77
C LEU A 65 -6.56 3.29 -4.78
N THR A 66 -7.64 2.74 -5.33
CA THR A 66 -7.59 1.66 -6.31
C THR A 66 -6.80 2.02 -7.57
N LYS A 67 -6.91 3.27 -8.05
CA LYS A 67 -6.16 3.77 -9.19
C LYS A 67 -4.68 3.98 -8.83
N LEU A 68 -4.41 4.60 -7.69
CA LEU A 68 -3.04 4.82 -7.20
C LEU A 68 -2.29 3.49 -7.03
N VAL A 69 -2.90 2.49 -6.39
CA VAL A 69 -2.32 1.16 -6.19
C VAL A 69 -2.03 0.48 -7.53
N SER A 70 -3.00 0.48 -8.45
CA SER A 70 -2.85 -0.13 -9.77
C SER A 70 -1.70 0.50 -10.57
N ARG A 71 -1.61 1.83 -10.56
CA ARG A 71 -0.55 2.56 -11.26
C ARG A 71 0.80 2.34 -10.62
N ALA A 72 0.90 2.37 -9.29
CA ALA A 72 2.14 2.09 -8.57
C ALA A 72 2.70 0.69 -8.89
N GLN A 73 1.85 -0.34 -8.91
CA GLN A 73 2.30 -1.67 -9.33
C GLN A 73 2.69 -1.72 -10.82
N THR A 74 1.93 -1.06 -11.68
CA THR A 74 2.24 -0.99 -13.11
C THR A 74 3.59 -0.31 -13.38
N SER A 75 3.88 0.79 -12.69
CA SER A 75 5.13 1.55 -12.83
C SER A 75 6.36 0.79 -12.35
N LEU A 76 6.16 -0.20 -11.48
CA LEU A 76 7.15 -1.16 -11.01
C LEU A 76 7.26 -2.40 -11.89
N GLY A 77 6.51 -2.50 -12.99
CA GLY A 77 6.52 -3.65 -13.89
C GLY A 77 5.69 -4.85 -13.41
N MET A 78 4.93 -4.71 -12.32
CA MET A 78 4.08 -5.77 -11.76
C MET A 78 2.74 -5.93 -12.51
N SER A 79 2.71 -5.58 -13.80
CA SER A 79 1.56 -5.77 -14.69
C SER A 79 1.56 -7.17 -15.31
N PRO A 80 0.43 -7.69 -15.82
CA PRO A 80 0.40 -9.00 -16.48
C PRO A 80 1.46 -9.17 -17.58
N LYS A 81 1.83 -8.09 -18.27
CA LYS A 81 2.88 -8.07 -19.28
C LYS A 81 4.28 -8.15 -18.67
N GLY A 82 4.56 -7.38 -17.62
CA GLY A 82 5.88 -7.36 -16.97
C GLY A 82 6.17 -8.62 -16.15
N LEU A 83 5.12 -9.33 -15.73
CA LEU A 83 5.23 -10.60 -15.02
C LEU A 83 5.36 -11.82 -15.94
N GLY A 84 5.53 -11.67 -17.26
CA GLY A 84 5.48 -12.79 -18.22
C GLY A 84 6.45 -13.95 -17.95
N GLY A 85 7.59 -13.69 -17.28
CA GLY A 85 8.58 -14.70 -16.89
C GLY A 85 8.38 -15.33 -15.52
N GLU A 86 7.39 -14.86 -14.75
CA GLU A 86 7.14 -15.33 -13.38
C GLU A 86 6.27 -16.57 -13.31
N GLN A 87 6.40 -17.30 -12.20
CA GLN A 87 5.56 -18.46 -11.93
C GLN A 87 4.07 -18.07 -11.88
N PRO A 88 3.16 -18.85 -12.48
CA PRO A 88 1.72 -18.55 -12.50
C PRO A 88 1.13 -18.24 -11.10
N GLU A 89 1.57 -18.95 -10.08
CA GLU A 89 1.13 -18.80 -8.69
C GLU A 89 1.57 -17.45 -8.10
N VAL A 90 2.80 -17.03 -8.40
CA VAL A 90 3.33 -15.72 -7.98
C VAL A 90 2.55 -14.60 -8.66
N ARG A 91 2.26 -14.73 -9.96
CA ARG A 91 1.42 -13.76 -10.68
C ARG A 91 0.03 -13.63 -10.07
N GLN A 92 -0.60 -14.76 -9.72
CA GLN A 92 -1.90 -14.77 -9.08
C GLN A 92 -1.86 -14.11 -7.69
N LEU A 93 -0.80 -14.33 -6.91
CA LEU A 93 -0.60 -13.67 -5.62
C LEU A 93 -0.46 -12.15 -5.78
N LEU A 94 0.36 -11.67 -6.72
CA LEU A 94 0.53 -10.23 -6.97
C LEU A 94 -0.77 -9.55 -7.43
N GLN A 95 -1.56 -10.23 -8.27
CA GLN A 95 -2.89 -9.77 -8.68
C GLN A 95 -3.88 -9.76 -7.50
N SER A 96 -3.82 -10.76 -6.62
CA SER A 96 -4.64 -10.80 -5.41
C SER A 96 -4.28 -9.65 -4.47
N LEU A 97 -2.99 -9.35 -4.33
CA LEU A 97 -2.46 -8.26 -3.53
C LEU A 97 -2.89 -6.89 -4.06
N GLN A 98 -2.92 -6.71 -5.40
CA GLN A 98 -3.53 -5.54 -6.03
C GLN A 98 -5.02 -5.43 -5.69
N GLY A 99 -5.74 -6.57 -5.75
CA GLY A 99 -7.17 -6.66 -5.50
C GLY A 99 -7.59 -6.23 -4.09
N ILE A 100 -6.71 -6.35 -3.09
CA ILE A 100 -6.95 -5.93 -1.70
C ILE A 100 -7.28 -4.43 -1.59
N ALA A 101 -6.81 -3.59 -2.52
CA ALA A 101 -7.11 -2.16 -2.51
C ALA A 101 -8.61 -1.86 -2.66
N VAL A 102 -9.38 -2.73 -3.32
CA VAL A 102 -10.83 -2.56 -3.50
C VAL A 102 -11.58 -2.65 -2.17
N PRO A 103 -11.54 -3.77 -1.42
CA PRO A 103 -12.23 -3.86 -0.13
C PRO A 103 -11.71 -2.82 0.87
N ILE A 104 -10.40 -2.57 0.93
CA ILE A 104 -9.84 -1.50 1.79
C ILE A 104 -10.38 -0.12 1.40
N SER A 105 -10.57 0.13 0.09
CA SER A 105 -11.13 1.38 -0.35
C SER A 105 -12.59 1.55 0.06
N THR A 106 -13.38 0.48 -0.02
CA THR A 106 -14.80 0.46 0.36
C THR A 106 -14.99 0.64 1.86
N LEU A 107 -14.10 0.07 2.68
CA LEU A 107 -14.13 0.23 4.14
C LEU A 107 -14.06 1.69 4.60
N ARG A 108 -13.51 2.60 3.77
CA ARG A 108 -13.49 4.04 4.07
C ARG A 108 -14.87 4.58 4.43
N ASN A 109 -15.93 4.12 3.79
CA ASN A 109 -17.27 4.64 4.02
C ASN A 109 -17.75 4.34 5.46
N ASP A 110 -17.32 3.21 6.02
CA ASP A 110 -17.70 2.77 7.36
C ASP A 110 -16.69 3.29 8.42
N THR A 111 -15.41 3.37 8.06
CA THR A 111 -14.34 3.76 8.98
C THR A 111 -13.95 5.22 8.88
N ASN A 112 -14.73 6.06 8.19
CA ASN A 112 -14.43 7.49 8.12
C ASN A 112 -14.57 8.13 9.50
N VAL A 113 -13.44 8.36 10.16
CA VAL A 113 -13.40 9.02 11.48
C VAL A 113 -13.38 10.55 11.34
N HIS A 114 -13.18 11.07 10.12
CA HIS A 114 -12.87 12.48 9.87
C HIS A 114 -14.08 13.37 9.54
N HIS A 115 -15.24 12.81 9.17
CA HIS A 115 -16.39 13.60 8.70
C HIS A 115 -17.66 13.48 9.53
N GLY A 116 -17.59 12.90 10.74
CA GLY A 116 -18.78 12.59 11.52
C GLY A 116 -19.61 11.50 10.84
N ALA A 117 -20.22 10.63 11.63
CA ALA A 117 -21.14 9.63 11.11
C ALA A 117 -22.41 9.69 11.94
N GLU A 118 -23.58 9.56 11.30
CA GLU A 118 -24.84 9.40 12.02
C GLU A 118 -24.83 8.15 12.89
N VAL A 119 -24.08 7.12 12.48
CA VAL A 119 -23.89 5.86 13.20
C VAL A 119 -22.43 5.45 13.16
N VAL A 120 -21.87 5.08 14.31
CA VAL A 120 -20.53 4.48 14.42
C VAL A 120 -20.61 2.97 14.16
N PRO A 121 -19.92 2.43 13.15
CA PRO A 121 -19.92 0.99 12.89
C PRO A 121 -19.34 0.20 14.06
N GLN A 122 -20.15 -0.69 14.62
CA GLN A 122 -19.80 -1.51 15.78
C GLN A 122 -19.11 -2.83 15.40
N TRP A 123 -19.04 -3.15 14.10
CA TRP A 123 -18.49 -4.43 13.65
C TRP A 123 -16.96 -4.43 13.58
N VAL A 124 -16.31 -3.27 13.47
CA VAL A 124 -14.84 -3.17 13.40
C VAL A 124 -14.25 -3.42 14.78
N ARG A 125 -13.67 -4.63 14.94
CA ARG A 125 -13.03 -5.11 16.17
C ARG A 125 -11.53 -5.25 15.92
N PRO A 126 -10.68 -5.38 16.96
CA PRO A 126 -9.23 -5.51 16.77
C PRO A 126 -8.83 -6.62 15.80
N ARG A 127 -9.56 -7.75 15.78
CA ARG A 127 -9.34 -8.84 14.82
C ARG A 127 -9.51 -8.41 13.35
N HIS A 128 -10.47 -7.53 13.08
CA HIS A 128 -10.74 -7.01 11.73
C HIS A 128 -9.68 -5.98 11.34
N ALA A 129 -9.29 -5.10 12.29
CA ALA A 129 -8.21 -4.16 12.07
C ALA A 129 -6.89 -4.87 11.76
N ARG A 130 -6.53 -5.91 12.51
CA ARG A 130 -5.33 -6.73 12.23
C ARG A 130 -5.33 -7.36 10.84
N LEU A 131 -6.48 -7.86 10.37
CA LEU A 131 -6.61 -8.42 9.02
C LEU A 131 -6.34 -7.34 7.96
N VAL A 132 -7.02 -6.19 8.08
CA VAL A 132 -6.91 -5.10 7.10
C VAL A 132 -5.53 -4.49 7.09
N VAL A 133 -4.99 -4.19 8.27
CA VAL A 133 -3.65 -3.64 8.42
C VAL A 133 -2.60 -4.63 7.90
N GLY A 134 -2.69 -5.91 8.25
CA GLY A 134 -1.74 -6.91 7.76
C GLY A 134 -1.74 -7.03 6.24
N ALA A 135 -2.92 -6.97 5.60
CA ALA A 135 -3.05 -6.98 4.15
C ALA A 135 -2.46 -5.70 3.51
N ALA A 136 -2.71 -4.53 4.10
CA ALA A 136 -2.13 -3.26 3.66
C ALA A 136 -0.60 -3.25 3.79
N GLN A 137 -0.07 -3.71 4.91
CA GLN A 137 1.38 -3.80 5.17
C GLN A 137 2.05 -4.75 4.20
N LEU A 138 1.46 -5.92 3.91
CA LEU A 138 1.99 -6.84 2.91
C LEU A 138 2.10 -6.18 1.54
N TRP A 139 1.06 -5.46 1.10
CA TRP A 139 1.11 -4.71 -0.16
C TRP A 139 2.21 -3.64 -0.14
N CYS A 140 2.29 -2.84 0.92
CA CYS A 140 3.29 -1.77 1.06
C CYS A 140 4.71 -2.32 1.05
N GLN A 141 4.96 -3.40 1.80
CA GLN A 141 6.25 -4.07 1.86
C GLN A 141 6.68 -4.52 0.45
N THR A 142 5.82 -5.28 -0.25
CA THR A 142 6.16 -5.84 -1.56
C THR A 142 6.51 -4.76 -2.59
N VAL A 143 5.75 -3.66 -2.66
CA VAL A 143 6.02 -2.59 -3.64
C VAL A 143 7.26 -1.79 -3.28
N LEU A 144 7.53 -1.57 -1.99
CA LEU A 144 8.72 -0.83 -1.55
C LEU A 144 10.00 -1.66 -1.66
N GLU A 145 9.96 -2.96 -1.39
CA GLU A 145 11.06 -3.89 -1.69
C GLU A 145 11.40 -3.86 -3.18
N THR A 146 10.37 -3.94 -4.03
CA THR A 146 10.53 -3.86 -5.49
C THR A 146 11.13 -2.52 -5.94
N LEU A 147 10.71 -1.42 -5.33
CA LEU A 147 11.23 -0.09 -5.63
C LEU A 147 12.72 0.03 -5.22
N SER A 148 13.08 -0.56 -4.08
CA SER A 148 14.41 -0.45 -3.48
C SER A 148 15.44 -1.37 -4.14
N ASP A 149 15.01 -2.52 -4.67
CA ASP A 149 15.89 -3.48 -5.34
C ASP A 149 15.93 -3.24 -6.87
N PRO A 150 17.06 -2.79 -7.44
CA PRO A 150 17.22 -2.63 -8.89
C PRO A 150 17.18 -3.96 -9.66
N THR A 151 17.41 -5.07 -8.97
CA THR A 151 17.42 -6.43 -9.52
C THR A 151 16.11 -7.19 -9.30
N ALA A 152 15.09 -6.51 -8.75
CA ALA A 152 13.81 -7.15 -8.46
C ALA A 152 13.24 -7.83 -9.73
N PRO A 153 12.70 -9.06 -9.62
CA PRO A 153 12.44 -9.94 -10.77
C PRO A 153 11.52 -9.35 -11.84
N TRP A 154 10.63 -8.45 -11.43
CA TRP A 154 9.62 -7.81 -12.26
C TRP A 154 9.87 -6.32 -12.50
N ARG A 155 11.02 -5.78 -12.08
CA ARG A 155 11.34 -4.37 -12.32
C ARG A 155 11.64 -4.16 -13.80
N VAL A 156 10.83 -3.31 -14.44
CA VAL A 156 11.17 -2.79 -15.78
C VAL A 156 12.27 -1.76 -15.59
N VAL A 157 13.49 -2.07 -16.03
CA VAL A 157 14.59 -1.11 -16.07
C VAL A 157 14.18 0.02 -17.02
N ASP A 158 14.18 1.26 -16.53
CA ASP A 158 13.92 2.41 -17.38
C ASP A 158 15.02 2.49 -18.44
N ALA A 159 14.62 2.47 -19.72
CA ALA A 159 15.53 2.68 -20.85
C ALA A 159 16.24 4.06 -20.84
N ALA A 160 15.91 4.92 -19.87
CA ALA A 160 16.54 6.22 -19.65
C ALA A 160 17.82 6.15 -18.78
N ALA A 161 18.09 5.06 -18.08
CA ALA A 161 19.29 4.92 -17.22
C ALA A 161 20.54 4.41 -17.97
N GLN A 162 20.48 4.31 -19.31
CA GLN A 162 21.56 3.81 -20.17
C GLN A 162 22.03 4.83 -21.23
N ARG A 163 21.82 6.13 -20.99
CA ARG A 163 22.33 7.21 -21.85
C ARG A 163 23.17 8.20 -21.07
#